data_AF-A0A348N768-F1
#
_entry.id   AF-A0A348N768-F1
#
_cell.length_a   1.000
_cell.length_b   1.000
_cell.length_c   1.000
_cell.angle_alpha   90.00
_cell.angle_beta   90.00
_cell.angle_gamma   90.00
#
_symmetry.space_group_name_H-M   'P 1'
#
loop_
_entity.id
_entity.type
_entity.pdbx_description
1 polymer ?
#
loop_
_entity_poly.entity_id
_entity_poly.type
_entity_poly.pdbx_seq_one_letter_code
_entity_poly.pdbx_strand_id
1 'polypeptide(L)'
;MYTELNDDDSIKKRLYGNRLVSSGRALIILGVWSAIKSVIVLYMTMPYIIEYVNEGKAYNESLFKEMSIFVWGVSIIIMVAVFLIHFFVGRSAMKNGYGKKKTVLFLVFDSILVITIVFSIIVGIGEKLDVMDFASILIDLTVVFACVDILYSAIRLKSIDKKIGEKE
;
A
#
# COMPACT_ATOMS: atom_id res chain seq x y z
N MET A 1 15.01 29.27 28.34
CA MET A 1 16.35 29.02 27.78
C MET A 1 16.13 28.20 26.52
N TYR A 2 16.10 28.83 25.36
CA TYR A 2 15.95 28.11 24.08
C TYR A 2 17.32 27.58 23.72
N THR A 3 17.54 26.28 23.91
CA THR A 3 18.72 25.60 23.36
C THR A 3 18.65 25.78 21.85
N GLU A 4 19.64 26.45 21.26
CA GLU A 4 19.78 26.58 19.82
C GLU A 4 19.80 25.16 19.22
N LEU A 5 18.66 24.75 18.65
CA LEU A 5 18.65 23.65 17.71
C LEU A 5 19.73 23.98 16.69
N ASN A 6 20.71 23.08 16.54
CA ASN A 6 21.65 23.18 15.44
C ASN A 6 20.80 23.32 14.16
N ASP A 7 20.94 24.44 13.46
CA ASP A 7 19.99 24.88 12.42
C ASP A 7 19.70 23.75 11.41
N ASP A 8 20.75 22.96 11.12
CA ASP A 8 20.73 21.75 10.29
C ASP A 8 19.77 20.64 10.77
N ASP A 9 19.71 20.33 12.08
CA ASP A 9 18.81 19.29 12.62
C ASP A 9 17.34 19.71 12.48
N SER A 10 17.06 21.01 12.65
CA SER A 10 15.71 21.57 12.50
C SER A 10 15.24 21.54 11.03
N ILE A 11 16.15 21.88 10.10
CA ILE A 11 15.91 21.82 8.65
C ILE A 11 15.64 20.37 8.23
N LYS A 12 16.47 19.42 8.67
CA LYS A 12 16.30 17.99 8.39
C LYS A 12 14.98 17.46 8.93
N LYS A 13 14.60 17.82 10.15
CA LYS A 13 13.32 17.42 10.74
C LYS A 13 12.14 17.87 9.88
N ARG A 14 12.15 19.13 9.44
CA ARG A 14 11.12 19.68 8.53
C ARG A 14 11.11 18.95 7.18
N LEU A 15 12.28 18.68 6.62
CA LEU A 15 12.42 17.97 5.34
C LEU A 15 11.80 16.57 5.40
N TYR A 16 12.20 15.75 6.38
CA TYR A 16 11.67 14.39 6.52
C TYR A 16 10.19 14.37 6.92
N GLY A 17 9.74 15.34 7.72
CA GLY A 17 8.32 15.51 8.01
C GLY A 17 7.49 15.77 6.76
N ASN A 18 7.95 16.69 5.89
CA ASN A 18 7.28 17.00 4.63
C ASN A 18 7.30 15.82 3.65
N ARG A 19 8.41 15.08 3.54
CA ARG A 19 8.47 13.84 2.74
C ARG A 19 7.45 12.81 3.22
N LEU A 20 7.39 12.59 4.53
CA LEU A 20 6.45 11.63 5.13
C LEU A 20 4.98 12.01 4.86
N VAL A 21 4.67 13.31 4.87
CA VAL A 21 3.33 13.80 4.48
C VAL A 21 3.06 13.60 2.99
N SER A 22 4.01 13.96 2.12
CA SER A 22 3.86 13.84 0.67
C SER A 22 3.68 12.38 0.25
N SER A 23 4.56 11.50 0.73
CA SER A 23 4.52 10.07 0.42
C SER A 23 3.31 9.38 1.05
N GLY A 24 2.87 9.83 2.23
CA GLY A 24 1.62 9.37 2.83
C GLY A 24 0.37 9.72 2.00
N ARG A 25 0.34 10.90 1.36
CA ARG A 25 -0.74 11.27 0.41
C ARG A 25 -0.69 10.44 -0.86
N ALA A 26 0.51 10.29 -1.43
CA ALA A 26 0.73 9.46 -2.61
C ALA A 26 0.24 8.02 -2.36
N LEU A 27 0.58 7.43 -1.21
CA LEU A 27 0.15 6.07 -0.85
C LEU A 27 -1.38 5.93 -0.76
N ILE A 28 -2.10 6.94 -0.28
CA ILE A 28 -3.57 6.92 -0.25
C ILE A 28 -4.15 6.91 -1.66
N ILE A 29 -3.62 7.78 -2.54
CA ILE A 29 -4.07 7.86 -3.94
C ILE A 29 -3.76 6.54 -4.66
N LEU A 30 -2.57 5.99 -4.45
CA LEU A 30 -2.17 4.70 -5.01
C LEU A 30 -2.97 3.53 -4.43
N GLY A 31 -3.44 3.62 -3.18
CA GLY A 31 -4.37 2.64 -2.62
C GLY A 31 -5.71 2.57 -3.36
N VAL A 32 -6.20 3.70 -3.90
CA VAL A 32 -7.38 3.72 -4.79
C VAL A 32 -7.07 2.96 -6.08
N TRP A 33 -5.88 3.15 -6.63
CA TRP A 33 -5.45 2.40 -7.81
C TRP A 33 -5.40 0.89 -7.54
N SER A 34 -4.85 0.45 -6.40
CA SER A 34 -4.85 -0.96 -6.03
C SER A 34 -6.26 -1.55 -5.97
N ALA A 35 -7.24 -0.79 -5.45
CA ALA A 35 -8.64 -1.23 -5.44
C ALA A 35 -9.21 -1.35 -6.87
N ILE A 36 -8.96 -0.37 -7.74
CA ILE A 36 -9.38 -0.42 -9.15
C ILE A 36 -8.76 -1.64 -9.85
N LYS A 37 -7.45 -1.87 -9.67
CA LYS A 37 -6.75 -3.03 -10.22
C LYS A 37 -7.37 -4.34 -9.75
N SER A 38 -7.73 -4.46 -8.47
CA SER A 38 -8.42 -5.66 -7.96
C SER A 38 -9.78 -5.89 -8.64
N VAL A 39 -10.55 -4.84 -8.94
CA VAL A 39 -11.81 -4.97 -9.69
C VAL A 39 -11.57 -5.43 -11.12
N ILE A 40 -10.57 -4.86 -11.80
CA ILE A 40 -10.19 -5.24 -13.17
C ILE A 40 -9.81 -6.71 -13.22
N VAL A 41 -8.89 -7.14 -12.35
CA VAL A 41 -8.43 -8.54 -12.28
C VAL A 41 -9.61 -9.46 -12.00
N LEU A 42 -10.45 -9.14 -11.01
CA LEU A 42 -11.62 -9.96 -10.68
C LEU A 42 -12.58 -10.11 -11.87
N TYR A 43 -12.86 -9.03 -12.59
CA TYR A 43 -13.71 -9.06 -13.78
C TYR A 43 -13.10 -9.91 -14.90
N MET A 44 -11.78 -9.83 -15.11
CA MET A 44 -11.08 -10.59 -16.14
C MET A 44 -10.89 -12.07 -15.78
N THR A 45 -10.75 -12.42 -14.50
CA THR A 45 -10.57 -13.81 -14.06
C THR A 45 -11.90 -14.57 -13.96
N MET A 46 -13.02 -13.88 -13.75
CA MET A 46 -14.34 -14.51 -13.62
C MET A 46 -14.67 -15.48 -14.76
N PRO A 47 -14.57 -15.12 -16.06
CA PRO A 47 -14.85 -16.04 -17.17
C PRO A 47 -14.09 -17.38 -17.09
N TYR A 48 -12.82 -17.37 -16.68
CA TYR A 48 -12.01 -18.58 -16.54
C TYR A 48 -12.48 -19.47 -15.39
N ILE A 49 -12.89 -18.88 -14.28
CA ILE A 49 -13.49 -19.62 -13.16
C ILE A 49 -14.80 -20.28 -13.62
N ILE A 50 -15.59 -19.57 -14.42
CA ILE A 50 -16.85 -20.08 -14.97
C ILE A 50 -16.59 -21.26 -15.90
N GLU A 51 -15.63 -21.13 -16.81
CA GLU A 51 -15.24 -22.19 -17.75
C GLU A 51 -14.75 -23.44 -17.01
N TYR A 52 -13.87 -23.28 -16.02
CA TYR A 52 -13.35 -24.39 -15.21
C TYR A 52 -14.46 -25.17 -14.48
N VAL A 53 -15.49 -24.47 -13.98
CA VAL A 53 -16.64 -25.10 -13.32
C VAL A 53 -17.53 -25.83 -14.34
N ASN A 54 -17.70 -25.28 -15.54
CA ASN A 54 -18.51 -25.86 -16.59
C ASN A 54 -17.89 -27.15 -17.17
N GLU A 55 -16.56 -27.20 -17.30
CA GLU A 55 -15.83 -28.39 -17.79
C GLU A 55 -15.95 -29.60 -16.83
N GLY A 56 -16.22 -29.36 -15.54
CA GLY A 56 -16.36 -30.38 -14.50
C GLY A 56 -17.62 -31.26 -14.55
N LYS A 57 -18.49 -31.11 -15.56
CA LYS A 57 -19.72 -31.93 -15.80
C LYS A 57 -20.80 -31.92 -14.70
N ALA A 58 -20.67 -31.11 -13.65
CA ALA A 58 -21.67 -30.96 -12.58
C ALA A 58 -22.22 -29.53 -12.52
N TYR A 59 -22.56 -28.95 -13.67
CA TYR A 59 -23.14 -27.60 -13.71
C TYR A 59 -24.55 -27.60 -13.11
N ASN A 60 -24.64 -27.17 -11.85
CA ASN A 60 -25.87 -26.78 -11.21
C ASN A 60 -25.90 -25.25 -11.17
N GLU A 61 -26.81 -24.67 -11.95
CA GLU A 61 -26.95 -23.21 -12.11
C GLU A 61 -27.17 -22.48 -10.77
N SER A 62 -27.84 -23.12 -9.81
CA SER A 62 -28.04 -22.56 -8.46
C SER A 62 -26.73 -22.50 -7.67
N LEU A 63 -25.97 -23.60 -7.65
CA LEU A 63 -24.66 -23.64 -6.97
C LEU A 63 -23.67 -22.65 -7.59
N PHE A 64 -23.71 -22.50 -8.91
CA PHE A 64 -22.87 -21.56 -9.64
C PHE A 64 -23.18 -20.10 -9.27
N LYS A 65 -24.47 -19.74 -9.20
CA LYS A 65 -24.91 -18.41 -8.79
C LYS A 65 -24.51 -18.10 -7.35
N GLU A 66 -24.70 -19.05 -6.44
CA GLU A 66 -24.28 -18.92 -5.03
C GLU A 66 -22.77 -18.75 -4.90
N MET A 67 -21.99 -19.57 -5.61
CA MET A 67 -20.52 -19.49 -5.58
C MET A 67 -20.01 -18.17 -6.15
N SER A 68 -20.61 -17.69 -7.24
CA SER A 68 -20.27 -16.39 -7.83
C SER A 68 -20.52 -15.25 -6.86
N ILE A 69 -21.69 -15.22 -6.20
CA ILE A 69 -22.01 -14.22 -5.17
C ILE A 69 -21.00 -14.27 -4.01
N PHE A 70 -20.65 -15.48 -3.56
CA PHE A 70 -19.67 -15.67 -2.50
C PHE A 70 -18.29 -15.13 -2.89
N VAL A 71 -17.77 -15.49 -4.06
CA VAL A 71 -16.46 -15.01 -4.55
C VAL A 71 -16.45 -13.49 -4.68
N TRP A 72 -17.46 -12.89 -5.32
CA TRP A 72 -17.57 -11.43 -5.42
C TRP A 72 -17.63 -10.76 -4.04
N GLY A 73 -18.41 -11.32 -3.11
CA GLY A 73 -18.51 -10.80 -1.75
C GLY A 73 -17.18 -10.82 -1.02
N VAL A 74 -16.46 -11.94 -1.05
CA VAL A 74 -15.14 -12.10 -0.43
C VAL A 74 -14.11 -11.16 -1.08
N SER A 75 -14.10 -11.05 -2.41
CA SER A 75 -13.17 -10.16 -3.12
C SER A 75 -13.39 -8.69 -2.79
N ILE A 76 -14.65 -8.24 -2.65
CA ILE A 76 -14.96 -6.86 -2.22
C ILE A 76 -14.43 -6.61 -0.81
N ILE A 77 -14.63 -7.55 0.12
CA ILE A 77 -14.12 -7.43 1.50
C ILE A 77 -12.60 -7.30 1.50
N ILE A 78 -11.90 -8.14 0.73
CA ILE A 78 -10.44 -8.10 0.62
C ILE A 78 -9.99 -6.76 0.03
N MET A 79 -10.64 -6.28 -1.05
CA MET A 79 -10.33 -5.00 -1.67
C MET A 79 -10.47 -3.83 -0.69
N VAL A 80 -11.58 -3.80 0.07
CA VAL A 80 -11.80 -2.78 1.11
C VAL A 80 -10.73 -2.88 2.20
N ALA A 81 -10.38 -4.09 2.64
CA ALA A 81 -9.32 -4.29 3.63
C ALA A 81 -7.96 -3.77 3.13
N VAL A 82 -7.57 -4.09 1.89
CA VAL A 82 -6.34 -3.59 1.27
C VAL A 82 -6.33 -2.07 1.19
N PHE A 83 -7.44 -1.45 0.76
CA PHE A 83 -7.57 0.01 0.74
C PHE A 83 -7.44 0.61 2.14
N LEU A 84 -8.10 0.03 3.14
CA LEU A 84 -8.01 0.49 4.53
C LEU A 84 -6.59 0.40 5.08
N ILE A 85 -5.80 -0.59 4.69
CA ILE A 85 -4.38 -0.69 5.06
C ILE A 85 -3.59 0.46 4.43
N HIS A 86 -3.73 0.72 3.12
CA HIS A 86 -3.09 1.86 2.47
C HIS A 86 -3.48 3.18 3.13
N PHE A 87 -4.78 3.36 3.40
CA PHE A 87 -5.29 4.55 4.07
C PHE A 87 -4.73 4.70 5.48
N PHE A 88 -4.69 3.62 6.26
CA PHE A 88 -4.14 3.62 7.61
C PHE A 88 -2.65 3.99 7.62
N VAL A 89 -1.85 3.39 6.74
CA VAL A 89 -0.42 3.67 6.62
C VAL A 89 -0.20 5.11 6.18
N GLY A 90 -0.82 5.55 5.09
CA GLY A 90 -0.67 6.91 4.57
C GLY A 90 -1.13 7.97 5.56
N ARG A 91 -2.27 7.75 6.24
CA ARG A 91 -2.76 8.68 7.27
C ARG A 91 -1.85 8.72 8.50
N SER A 92 -1.28 7.59 8.90
CA SER A 92 -0.35 7.53 10.03
C SER A 92 0.99 8.20 9.69
N ALA A 93 1.50 7.99 8.48
CA ALA A 93 2.67 8.69 7.96
C ALA A 93 2.47 10.21 7.98
N MET A 94 1.35 10.71 7.44
CA MET A 94 1.02 12.14 7.50
C MET A 94 0.96 12.67 8.95
N LYS A 95 0.28 11.97 9.86
CA LYS A 95 0.20 12.38 11.27
C LYS A 95 1.58 12.46 11.92
N ASN A 96 2.45 11.49 11.63
CA ASN A 96 3.82 11.48 12.14
C ASN A 96 4.65 12.63 11.55
N GLY A 97 4.49 12.93 10.26
CA GLY A 97 5.18 14.03 9.59
C GLY A 97 4.77 15.41 10.12
N TYR A 98 3.52 15.56 10.56
CA TYR A 98 3.04 16.76 11.26
C TYR A 98 3.43 16.84 12.74
N GLY A 99 4.21 15.88 13.26
CA GLY A 99 4.58 15.85 14.67
C GLY A 99 3.43 15.55 15.63
N LYS A 100 2.31 14.97 15.14
CA LYS A 100 1.16 14.57 15.96
C LYS A 100 1.43 13.20 16.61
N LYS A 101 0.51 12.24 16.45
CA LYS A 101 0.61 10.90 17.06
C LYS A 101 1.64 10.05 16.30
N LYS A 102 2.69 9.62 17.00
CA LYS A 102 3.73 8.71 16.50
C LYS A 102 3.36 7.26 16.82
N THR A 103 2.71 6.57 15.89
CA THR A 103 2.43 5.13 16.01
C THR A 103 3.52 4.35 15.27
N VAL A 104 4.18 3.39 15.90
CA VAL A 104 5.19 2.55 15.21
C VAL A 104 4.50 1.47 14.35
N LEU A 105 3.27 1.11 14.70
CA LEU A 105 2.50 0.05 14.05
C LEU A 105 2.35 0.24 12.54
N PHE A 106 2.26 1.48 12.04
CA PHE A 106 2.13 1.69 10.60
C PHE A 106 3.38 1.27 9.82
N LEU A 107 4.57 1.29 10.43
CA LEU A 107 5.80 0.82 9.76
C LEU A 107 5.79 -0.69 9.54
N VAL A 108 5.12 -1.44 10.43
CA VAL A 108 4.94 -2.89 10.24
C VAL A 108 4.02 -3.14 9.06
N PHE A 109 2.86 -2.47 9.01
CA PHE A 109 1.94 -2.57 7.88
C PHE A 109 2.55 -2.09 6.55
N ASP A 110 3.33 -1.01 6.58
CA ASP A 110 4.07 -0.49 5.43
C ASP A 110 5.09 -1.50 4.90
N SER A 111 5.81 -2.18 5.80
CA SER A 111 6.74 -3.25 5.44
C SER A 111 6.03 -4.45 4.82
N ILE A 112 4.87 -4.84 5.37
CA ILE A 112 4.03 -5.91 4.79
C ILE A 112 3.57 -5.51 3.40
N LEU A 113 3.09 -4.27 3.20
CA LEU A 113 2.68 -3.75 1.89
C LEU A 113 3.81 -3.87 0.87
N VAL A 114 5.04 -3.44 1.22
CA VAL A 114 6.21 -3.55 0.34
C VAL A 114 6.44 -4.99 -0.07
N ILE A 115 6.47 -5.92 0.90
CA ILE A 115 6.70 -7.34 0.62
C ILE A 115 5.61 -7.91 -0.30
N THR A 116 4.34 -7.60 -0.02
CA THR A 116 3.21 -8.06 -0.83
C THR A 116 3.28 -7.54 -2.26
N ILE A 117 3.58 -6.24 -2.45
CA ILE A 117 3.64 -5.64 -3.79
C ILE A 117 4.85 -6.16 -4.57
N VAL A 118 6.01 -6.27 -3.93
CA VAL A 118 7.21 -6.83 -4.57
C VAL A 118 6.97 -8.29 -4.98
N PHE A 119 6.35 -9.09 -4.12
CA PHE A 119 5.97 -10.46 -4.46
C PHE A 119 5.00 -10.51 -5.65
N SER A 120 3.98 -9.63 -5.66
CA SER A 120 3.05 -9.52 -6.78
C SER A 120 3.74 -9.16 -8.10
N ILE A 121 4.72 -8.26 -8.07
CA ILE A 121 5.51 -7.90 -9.27
C ILE A 121 6.32 -9.11 -9.75
N ILE A 122 7.00 -9.83 -8.85
CA ILE A 122 7.81 -11.01 -9.20
C ILE A 122 6.95 -12.09 -9.85
N VAL A 123 5.76 -12.36 -9.30
CA VAL A 123 4.83 -13.33 -9.87
C VAL A 123 4.34 -12.87 -11.25
N GLY A 124 4.01 -11.59 -11.42
CA GLY A 124 3.52 -11.05 -12.69
C GLY A 124 4.55 -11.05 -13.83
N ILE A 125 5.83 -10.87 -13.54
CA ILE A 125 6.90 -10.87 -14.57
C ILE A 125 7.14 -12.27 -15.16
N GLY A 126 6.71 -13.34 -14.49
CA GLY A 126 6.84 -14.71 -15.00
C GLY A 126 5.96 -15.03 -16.20
N GLU A 127 5.03 -14.14 -16.55
CA GLU A 127 4.05 -14.32 -17.63
C GLU A 127 4.38 -13.45 -18.86
N LYS A 128 3.73 -13.71 -20.00
CA LYS A 128 3.88 -12.86 -21.19
C LYS A 128 3.22 -11.50 -20.94
N LEU A 129 4.04 -10.48 -20.69
CA LEU A 129 3.59 -9.12 -20.41
C LEU A 129 3.05 -8.42 -21.67
N ASP A 130 1.88 -7.81 -21.54
CA ASP A 130 1.38 -6.82 -22.50
C ASP A 130 1.66 -5.36 -22.05
N VAL A 131 1.14 -4.39 -22.81
CA VAL A 131 1.33 -2.95 -22.51
C VAL A 131 0.59 -2.54 -21.22
N MET A 132 -0.56 -3.14 -20.95
CA MET A 132 -1.36 -2.86 -19.76
C MET A 132 -0.69 -3.42 -18.51
N ASP A 133 -0.07 -4.59 -18.61
CA ASP A 133 0.74 -5.18 -17.54
C ASP A 133 1.94 -4.30 -17.20
N PHE A 134 2.63 -3.77 -18.22
CA PHE A 134 3.76 -2.87 -18.00
C PHE A 134 3.34 -1.59 -17.26
N ALA A 135 2.24 -0.96 -17.68
CA ALA A 135 1.69 0.21 -16.99
C ALA A 135 1.31 -0.10 -15.54
N SER A 136 0.72 -1.27 -15.29
CA SER A 136 0.35 -1.76 -13.97
C SER A 136 1.58 -1.95 -13.06
N ILE A 137 2.65 -2.55 -13.59
CA ILE A 137 3.92 -2.74 -12.87
C ILE A 137 4.59 -1.41 -12.52
N LEU A 138 4.56 -0.42 -13.41
CA LEU A 138 5.12 0.91 -13.13
C LEU A 138 4.40 1.60 -11.95
N ILE A 139 3.08 1.44 -11.87
CA ILE A 139 2.31 2.00 -10.76
C ILE A 139 2.62 1.23 -9.47
N ASP A 140 2.74 -0.10 -9.52
CA ASP A 140 3.14 -0.92 -8.38
C ASP A 140 4.54 -0.54 -7.87
N LEU A 141 5.51 -0.30 -8.78
CA LEU A 141 6.83 0.22 -8.44
C LEU A 141 6.74 1.59 -7.75
N THR A 142 5.85 2.47 -8.23
CA THR A 142 5.61 3.77 -7.60
C THR A 142 5.07 3.62 -6.18
N VAL A 143 4.22 2.61 -5.92
CA VAL A 143 3.75 2.29 -4.57
C VAL A 143 4.92 1.84 -3.69
N VAL A 144 5.78 0.94 -4.20
CA VAL A 144 6.98 0.49 -3.47
C VAL A 144 7.89 1.68 -3.12
N PHE A 145 8.14 2.59 -4.07
CA PHE A 145 8.93 3.79 -3.81
C PHE A 145 8.31 4.67 -2.73
N ALA A 146 6.99 4.87 -2.75
CA ALA A 146 6.29 5.64 -1.73
C ALA A 146 6.42 5.00 -0.33
N CYS A 147 6.25 3.68 -0.23
CA CYS A 147 6.41 2.95 1.03
C CYS A 147 7.85 3.00 1.55
N VAL A 148 8.86 2.76 0.69
CA VAL A 148 10.27 2.86 1.07
C VAL A 148 10.63 4.28 1.54
N ASP A 149 10.09 5.31 0.88
CA ASP A 149 10.28 6.69 1.31
C ASP A 149 9.63 6.99 2.67
N ILE A 150 8.46 6.40 2.95
CA ILE A 150 7.80 6.47 4.27
C ILE A 150 8.66 5.81 5.33
N LEU A 151 9.12 4.57 5.13
CA LEU A 151 10.02 3.86 6.05
C LEU A 151 11.28 4.68 6.33
N TYR A 152 11.97 5.11 5.27
CA TYR A 152 13.21 5.86 5.38
C TYR A 152 13.02 7.18 6.14
N SER A 153 12.01 7.97 5.75
CA SER A 153 11.72 9.27 6.36
C SER A 153 11.30 9.13 7.82
N ALA A 154 10.50 8.11 8.16
CA ALA A 154 10.09 7.86 9.54
C ALA A 154 11.26 7.44 10.44
N ILE A 155 12.16 6.57 9.94
CA ILE A 155 13.36 6.16 10.68
C ILE A 155 14.30 7.36 10.91
N ARG A 156 14.54 8.16 9.87
CA ARG A 156 15.37 9.38 9.98
C ARG A 156 14.76 10.39 10.93
N LEU A 157 13.46 10.64 10.85
CA LEU A 157 12.75 11.56 11.75
C LEU A 157 12.88 11.11 13.22
N LYS A 158 12.69 9.82 13.50
CA LYS A 158 12.89 9.25 14.85
C LYS A 158 14.32 9.42 15.35
N SER A 159 15.33 9.24 14.49
CA SER A 159 16.72 9.42 14.85
C SER A 159 17.05 10.87 15.22
N ILE A 160 16.46 11.84 14.51
CA ILE A 160 16.65 13.27 14.78
C ILE A 160 15.93 13.65 16.08
N ASP A 161 14.70 13.19 16.27
CA ASP A 161 13.95 13.45 17.52
C ASP A 161 14.68 12.91 18.75
N LYS A 162 15.33 11.73 18.64
CA LYS A 162 16.14 11.19 19.72
C LYS A 162 17.35 12.08 20.04
N LYS A 163 18.06 12.57 19.01
CA LYS A 163 19.20 13.48 19.18
C LYS A 163 18.82 14.83 19.81
N ILE A 164 17.62 15.33 19.50
CA ILE A 164 17.11 16.57 20.09
C ILE A 164 16.73 16.34 21.56
N GLY A 165 16.03 15.24 21.86
CA GLY A 165 15.64 14.92 23.24
C GLY A 165 16.80 14.53 24.16
N GLU A 166 17.92 14.03 23.63
CA GLU A 166 19.16 13.79 24.40
C GLU A 166 19.92 15.10 24.73
N LYS A 167 19.56 16.22 24.11
CA LYS A 167 20.15 17.55 24.38
C LYS A 167 19.32 18.39 25.35
N GLU A 168 18.13 17.92 25.74
CA GLU A 168 17.25 18.51 26.76
C GLU A 168 17.51 17.89 28.14
#